data_AF-A0AAW4M3V8-F1
#
_entry.id   AF-A0AAW4M3V8-F1
#
_cell.length_a   1.000
_cell.length_b   1.000
_cell.length_c   1.000
_cell.angle_alpha   90.00
_cell.angle_beta   90.00
_cell.angle_gamma   90.00
#
_symmetry.space_group_name_H-M   'P 1'
#
loop_
_entity.id
_entity.type
_entity.pdbx_description
1 polymer ?
#
loop_
_entity_poly.entity_id
_entity_poly.type
_entity_poly.pdbx_seq_one_letter_code
_entity_poly.pdbx_strand_id
1 'polypeptide(L)'
;MEQYITAGLIGSLVTIIIQAIINAISDRVKHNRELRTMVFQRKLEVVEKAMSWYQETLDMYYMLQTALKEYDKDCNPITVQKIQVACMKSNKLFQETESRLNSIYLYYDFSDIEKKYHGRESMDCINKLLTLVAEIGHKIATVEPSEFAEQLCAALHEQRVKASHMLADAIDNQVLIIAEIGQKLRTEYKEYLK
;
A
#
# COMPACT_ATOMS: atom_id res chain seq x y z
N MET A 1 -40.90 58.21 -34.54
CA MET A 1 -39.64 58.25 -33.77
C MET A 1 -39.72 57.36 -32.52
N GLU A 2 -40.85 57.33 -31.80
CA GLU A 2 -41.05 56.46 -30.62
C GLU A 2 -40.95 54.94 -30.87
N GLN A 3 -41.46 54.43 -32.00
CA GLN A 3 -41.38 52.99 -32.35
C GLN A 3 -39.96 52.45 -32.54
N TYR A 4 -39.02 53.30 -32.98
CA TYR A 4 -37.61 52.90 -33.16
C TYR A 4 -36.87 52.82 -31.82
N ILE A 5 -37.26 53.65 -30.85
CA ILE A 5 -36.69 53.65 -29.50
C ILE A 5 -37.16 52.41 -28.74
N THR A 6 -38.44 52.02 -28.87
CA THR A 6 -38.98 50.79 -28.27
C THR A 6 -38.38 49.52 -28.89
N ALA A 7 -38.18 49.47 -30.21
CA ALA A 7 -37.53 48.33 -30.87
C ALA A 7 -36.06 48.17 -30.45
N GLY A 8 -35.30 49.27 -30.29
CA GLY A 8 -33.91 49.25 -29.81
C GLY A 8 -33.77 48.82 -28.34
N LEU A 9 -34.69 49.25 -27.47
CA LEU A 9 -34.74 48.86 -26.06
C LEU A 9 -35.08 47.38 -25.86
N ILE A 10 -36.04 46.86 -26.63
CA ILE A 10 -36.45 45.44 -26.56
C ILE A 10 -35.34 44.53 -27.11
N GLY A 11 -34.69 44.90 -28.22
CA GLY A 11 -33.55 44.17 -28.76
C GLY A 11 -32.36 44.10 -27.80
N SER A 12 -32.10 45.18 -27.07
CA SER A 12 -31.08 45.23 -26.01
C SER A 12 -31.42 44.29 -24.85
N LEU A 13 -32.67 44.29 -24.39
CA LEU A 13 -33.13 43.42 -23.29
C LEU A 13 -33.02 41.92 -23.64
N VAL A 14 -33.43 41.56 -24.87
CA VAL A 14 -33.32 40.18 -25.38
C VAL A 14 -31.86 39.75 -25.47
N THR A 15 -30.97 40.63 -25.93
CA THR A 15 -29.53 40.35 -26.00
C THR A 15 -28.93 40.10 -24.63
N ILE A 16 -29.32 40.89 -23.62
CA ILE A 16 -28.88 40.70 -22.22
C ILE A 16 -29.33 39.33 -21.68
N ILE A 17 -30.57 38.93 -21.94
CA ILE A 17 -31.12 37.64 -21.50
C ILE A 17 -30.38 36.47 -22.17
N ILE A 18 -30.16 36.53 -23.49
CA ILE A 18 -29.40 35.51 -24.23
C ILE A 18 -27.96 35.42 -23.71
N GLN A 19 -27.30 36.56 -23.50
CA GLN A 19 -25.93 36.59 -22.97
C GLN A 19 -25.86 36.00 -21.55
N ALA A 20 -26.84 36.29 -20.70
CA ALA A 20 -26.90 35.71 -19.36
C ALA A 20 -27.05 34.18 -19.38
N ILE A 21 -27.88 33.64 -20.29
CA ILE A 21 -28.06 32.19 -20.48
C ILE A 21 -26.76 31.55 -20.99
N ILE A 22 -26.11 32.15 -22.00
CA ILE A 22 -24.83 31.66 -22.54
C ILE A 22 -23.74 31.67 -21.46
N ASN A 23 -23.65 32.75 -20.68
CA ASN A 23 -22.69 32.88 -19.59
C ASN A 23 -22.95 31.80 -18.51
N ALA A 24 -24.20 31.59 -18.10
CA ALA A 24 -24.55 30.56 -17.11
C ALA A 24 -24.21 29.14 -17.59
N ILE A 25 -24.44 28.84 -18.88
CA ILE A 25 -24.05 27.55 -19.49
C ILE A 25 -22.52 27.42 -19.51
N SER A 26 -21.82 28.46 -19.95
CA SER A 26 -20.35 28.51 -20.00
C SER A 26 -19.73 28.30 -18.61
N ASP A 27 -20.24 28.99 -17.60
CA ASP A 27 -19.77 28.88 -16.22
C ASP A 27 -20.01 27.48 -15.65
N ARG A 28 -21.16 26.86 -15.95
CA ARG A 28 -21.44 25.47 -15.55
C ARG A 28 -20.48 24.49 -16.23
N VAL A 29 -20.21 24.67 -17.52
CA VAL A 29 -19.24 23.84 -18.26
C VAL A 29 -17.83 24.01 -17.68
N LYS A 30 -17.43 25.25 -17.39
CA LYS A 30 -16.14 25.57 -16.78
C LYS A 30 -16.01 24.94 -15.40
N HIS A 31 -17.01 25.09 -14.53
CA HIS A 31 -17.02 24.50 -13.20
C HIS A 31 -16.94 22.96 -13.24
N ASN A 32 -17.71 22.32 -14.12
CA ASN A 32 -17.64 20.87 -14.29
C ASN A 32 -16.27 20.41 -14.79
N ARG A 33 -15.61 21.19 -15.67
CA ARG A 33 -14.25 20.91 -16.13
C ARG A 33 -13.25 21.04 -14.98
N GLU A 34 -13.36 22.10 -14.17
CA GLU A 34 -12.51 22.32 -13.00
C GLU A 34 -12.66 21.19 -11.97
N LEU A 35 -13.90 20.78 -11.66
CA LEU A 35 -14.18 19.63 -10.78
C LEU A 35 -13.51 18.35 -11.29
N ARG A 36 -13.66 18.03 -12.58
CA ARG A 36 -13.01 16.85 -13.19
C ARG A 36 -11.49 16.92 -13.09
N THR A 37 -10.90 18.08 -13.36
CA THR A 37 -9.45 18.30 -13.22
C THR A 37 -8.99 18.08 -11.77
N MET A 38 -9.70 18.63 -10.79
CA MET A 38 -9.37 18.45 -9.37
C MET A 38 -9.46 16.99 -8.93
N VAL A 39 -10.53 16.28 -9.31
CA VAL A 39 -10.68 14.85 -9.01
C VAL A 39 -9.55 14.03 -9.63
N PHE A 40 -9.20 14.33 -10.88
CA PHE A 40 -8.11 13.66 -11.58
C PHE A 40 -6.76 13.90 -10.88
N GLN A 41 -6.43 15.15 -10.57
CA GLN A 41 -5.21 15.50 -9.82
C GLN A 41 -5.14 14.79 -8.46
N ARG A 42 -6.28 14.74 -7.74
CA ARG A 42 -6.35 14.06 -6.45
C ARG A 42 -6.13 12.56 -6.60
N LYS A 43 -6.73 11.92 -7.62
CA LYS A 43 -6.51 10.50 -7.92
C LYS A 43 -5.04 10.23 -8.22
N LEU A 44 -4.38 11.07 -9.03
CA LEU A 44 -2.95 10.92 -9.34
C LEU A 44 -2.08 11.00 -8.09
N GLU A 45 -2.29 12.01 -7.24
CA GLU A 45 -1.55 12.18 -5.97
C GLU A 45 -1.70 10.95 -5.06
N VAL A 46 -2.91 10.40 -4.98
CA VAL A 46 -3.20 9.20 -4.19
C VAL A 46 -2.51 7.97 -4.76
N VAL A 47 -2.52 7.80 -6.09
CA VAL A 47 -1.84 6.69 -6.78
C VAL A 47 -0.32 6.76 -6.59
N GLU A 48 0.30 7.94 -6.70
CA GLU A 48 1.74 8.12 -6.48
C GLU A 48 2.17 7.75 -5.07
N LYS A 49 1.43 8.22 -4.05
CA LYS A 49 1.70 7.88 -2.65
C LYS A 49 1.56 6.38 -2.39
N ALA A 50 0.51 5.76 -2.92
CA ALA A 50 0.27 4.33 -2.77
C ALA A 50 1.35 3.50 -3.48
N MET A 51 1.74 3.83 -4.71
CA MET A 51 2.82 3.16 -5.43
C MET A 51 4.15 3.24 -4.67
N SER A 52 4.46 4.41 -4.11
CA SER A 52 5.65 4.58 -3.28
C SER A 52 5.59 3.72 -2.01
N TRP A 53 4.44 3.63 -1.35
CA TRP A 53 4.25 2.78 -0.17
C TRP A 53 4.40 1.29 -0.50
N TYR A 54 3.81 0.84 -1.62
CA TYR A 54 3.93 -0.53 -2.10
C TYR A 54 5.36 -0.91 -2.45
N GLN A 55 6.11 -0.01 -3.11
CA GLN A 55 7.52 -0.27 -3.42
C GLN A 55 8.36 -0.41 -2.15
N GLU A 56 8.22 0.50 -1.18
CA GLU A 56 8.94 0.40 0.10
C GLU A 56 8.56 -0.87 0.88
N THR A 57 7.29 -1.31 0.78
CA THR A 57 6.82 -2.54 1.41
C THR A 57 7.42 -3.79 0.75
N LEU A 58 7.53 -3.82 -0.58
CA LEU A 58 8.23 -4.89 -1.30
C LEU A 58 9.69 -4.99 -0.90
N ASP A 59 10.41 -3.86 -0.87
CA ASP A 59 11.82 -3.83 -0.49
C ASP A 59 12.02 -4.32 0.95
N MET A 60 11.08 -3.98 1.85
CA MET A 60 11.07 -4.47 3.23
C MET A 60 10.83 -5.99 3.27
N TYR A 61 9.84 -6.51 2.55
CA TYR A 61 9.57 -7.95 2.52
C TYR A 61 10.74 -8.75 1.95
N TYR A 62 11.36 -8.31 0.86
CA TYR A 62 12.54 -8.98 0.31
C TYR A 62 13.72 -8.98 1.28
N MET A 63 13.94 -7.87 1.99
CA MET A 63 14.96 -7.79 3.04
C MET A 63 14.68 -8.79 4.17
N LEU A 64 13.42 -8.86 4.63
CA LEU A 64 13.01 -9.80 5.67
C LEU A 64 13.15 -11.25 5.21
N GLN A 65 12.67 -11.61 4.02
CA GLN A 65 12.81 -12.95 3.45
C GLN A 65 14.27 -13.37 3.33
N THR A 66 15.13 -12.48 2.84
CA THR A 66 16.57 -12.75 2.72
C THR A 66 17.16 -13.05 4.10
N ALA A 67 16.89 -12.19 5.09
CA ALA A 67 17.40 -12.39 6.44
C ALA A 67 16.86 -13.66 7.10
N LEU A 68 15.59 -13.99 6.88
CA LEU A 68 14.98 -15.21 7.41
C LEU A 68 15.57 -16.47 6.77
N LYS A 69 15.89 -16.45 5.47
CA LYS A 69 16.57 -17.55 4.75
C LYS A 69 18.03 -17.71 5.13
N GLU A 70 18.69 -16.63 5.53
CA GLU A 70 20.06 -16.65 6.07
C GLU A 70 20.10 -16.99 7.56
N TYR A 71 18.95 -17.15 8.22
CA TYR A 71 18.89 -17.37 9.67
C TYR A 71 19.35 -18.77 10.03
N ASP A 72 20.40 -18.87 10.83
CA ASP A 72 21.01 -20.12 11.28
C ASP A 72 21.09 -20.21 12.81
N LYS A 73 21.65 -21.33 13.31
CA LYS A 73 21.81 -21.57 14.75
C LYS A 73 22.79 -20.58 15.38
N ASP A 74 23.80 -20.15 14.62
CA ASP A 74 24.87 -19.25 15.08
C ASP A 74 24.41 -17.80 15.20
N CYS A 75 23.20 -17.48 14.71
CA CYS A 75 22.57 -16.17 14.84
C CYS A 75 23.48 -15.04 14.36
N ASN A 76 23.96 -15.14 13.12
CA ASN A 76 24.86 -14.15 12.52
C ASN A 76 24.36 -12.70 12.82
N PRO A 77 25.19 -11.85 13.45
CA PRO A 77 24.80 -10.48 13.81
C PRO A 77 24.28 -9.65 12.64
N ILE A 78 24.80 -9.87 11.43
CA ILE A 78 24.36 -9.19 10.21
C ILE A 78 22.92 -9.60 9.88
N THR A 79 22.60 -10.88 9.96
CA THR A 79 21.26 -11.42 9.73
C THR A 79 20.27 -10.85 10.75
N VAL A 80 20.64 -10.83 12.03
CA VAL A 80 19.82 -10.24 13.10
C VAL A 80 19.59 -8.74 12.85
N GLN A 81 20.61 -8.00 12.42
CA GLN A 81 20.48 -6.59 12.09
C GLN A 81 19.52 -6.36 10.91
N LYS A 82 19.57 -7.18 9.85
CA LYS A 82 18.64 -7.10 8.72
C LYS A 82 17.18 -7.29 9.19
N ILE A 83 16.92 -8.24 10.08
CA ILE A 83 15.58 -8.46 10.67
C ILE A 83 15.14 -7.22 11.46
N GLN A 84 16.01 -6.66 12.31
CA GLN A 84 15.70 -5.44 13.08
C GLN A 84 15.38 -4.25 12.17
N VAL A 85 16.16 -4.05 11.11
CA VAL A 85 15.91 -2.98 10.11
C VAL A 85 14.58 -3.21 9.40
N ALA A 86 14.27 -4.45 9.01
CA ALA A 86 12.98 -4.77 8.39
C ALA A 86 11.80 -4.47 9.35
N CYS A 87 11.91 -4.80 10.63
CA CYS A 87 10.91 -4.45 11.65
C CYS A 87 10.74 -2.93 11.79
N MET A 88 11.84 -2.17 11.83
CA MET A 88 11.79 -0.70 11.89
C MET A 88 11.08 -0.11 10.67
N LYS A 89 11.42 -0.60 9.47
CA LYS A 89 10.77 -0.18 8.22
C LYS A 89 9.29 -0.53 8.21
N SER A 90 8.92 -1.73 8.65
CA SER A 90 7.53 -2.17 8.77
C SER A 90 6.74 -1.26 9.71
N ASN A 91 7.28 -0.91 10.88
CA ASN A 91 6.63 0.00 11.81
C ASN A 91 6.44 1.41 11.22
N LYS A 92 7.44 1.93 10.51
CA LYS A 92 7.32 3.20 9.78
C LYS A 92 6.20 3.12 8.73
N LEU A 93 6.19 2.07 7.90
CA LEU A 93 5.17 1.88 6.86
C LEU A 93 3.75 1.80 7.43
N PHE A 94 3.58 1.14 8.58
CA PHE A 94 2.32 1.07 9.29
C PHE A 94 1.85 2.45 9.77
N GLN A 95 2.74 3.27 10.33
CA GLN A 95 2.43 4.64 10.76
C GLN A 95 2.04 5.54 9.57
N GLU A 96 2.58 5.28 8.38
CA GLU A 96 2.29 6.06 7.18
C GLU A 96 1.12 5.51 6.35
N THR A 97 0.49 4.41 6.76
CA THR A 97 -0.62 3.77 6.03
C THR A 97 -1.79 4.74 5.81
N GLU A 98 -2.16 5.55 6.80
CA GLU A 98 -3.27 6.50 6.68
C GLU A 98 -2.99 7.57 5.62
N SER A 99 -1.79 8.13 5.61
CA SER A 99 -1.44 9.27 4.76
C SER A 99 -1.01 8.87 3.34
N ARG A 100 -0.52 7.63 3.15
CA ARG A 100 0.02 7.16 1.87
C ARG A 100 -0.82 6.10 1.18
N LEU A 101 -1.50 5.23 1.93
CA LEU A 101 -2.17 4.05 1.39
C LEU A 101 -3.69 4.17 1.42
N ASN A 102 -4.31 4.46 2.57
CA ASN A 102 -5.77 4.30 2.77
C ASN A 102 -6.65 5.00 1.72
N SER A 103 -6.21 6.16 1.24
CA SER A 103 -6.96 6.92 0.23
C SER A 103 -7.09 6.20 -1.11
N ILE A 104 -6.23 5.22 -1.42
CA ILE A 104 -6.30 4.46 -2.68
C ILE A 104 -7.60 3.67 -2.81
N TYR A 105 -8.12 3.17 -1.67
CA TYR A 105 -9.34 2.35 -1.62
C TYR A 105 -10.62 3.14 -1.91
N LEU A 106 -10.55 4.48 -2.03
CA LEU A 106 -11.65 5.29 -2.55
C LEU A 106 -11.81 5.17 -4.07
N TYR A 107 -10.75 4.76 -4.77
CA TYR A 107 -10.70 4.72 -6.23
C TYR A 107 -10.49 3.31 -6.78
N TYR A 108 -10.02 2.39 -5.93
CA TYR A 108 -9.61 1.04 -6.33
C TYR A 108 -10.17 -0.02 -5.40
N ASP A 109 -10.54 -1.14 -6.01
CA ASP A 109 -10.79 -2.41 -5.33
C ASP A 109 -9.72 -3.42 -5.79
N PHE A 110 -9.03 -4.03 -4.83
CA PHE A 110 -8.00 -5.04 -5.04
C PHE A 110 -8.42 -6.43 -4.54
N SER A 111 -9.69 -6.61 -4.19
CA SER A 111 -10.25 -7.88 -3.68
C SER A 111 -10.03 -9.04 -4.64
N ASP A 112 -9.96 -8.79 -5.95
CA ASP A 112 -9.64 -9.77 -6.99
C ASP A 112 -8.23 -10.34 -6.80
N ILE A 113 -7.24 -9.46 -6.60
CA ILE A 113 -5.84 -9.81 -6.37
C ILE A 113 -5.69 -10.51 -5.02
N GLU A 114 -6.32 -9.98 -3.96
CA GLU A 114 -6.27 -10.60 -2.63
C GLU A 114 -6.83 -12.02 -2.63
N LYS A 115 -7.95 -12.26 -3.32
CA LYS A 115 -8.54 -13.60 -3.45
C LYS A 115 -7.65 -14.55 -4.26
N LYS A 116 -7.04 -14.07 -5.34
CA LYS A 116 -6.15 -14.86 -6.21
C LYS A 116 -4.98 -15.46 -5.44
N TYR A 117 -4.43 -14.73 -4.47
CA TYR A 117 -3.27 -15.14 -3.68
C TYR A 117 -3.58 -15.53 -2.23
N HIS A 118 -4.87 -15.71 -1.89
CA HIS A 118 -5.30 -16.06 -0.53
C HIS A 118 -4.72 -15.11 0.53
N GLY A 119 -4.87 -13.80 0.30
CA GLY A 119 -4.17 -12.77 1.07
C GLY A 119 -4.41 -12.82 2.57
N ARG A 120 -5.65 -13.14 2.98
CA ARG A 120 -6.00 -13.29 4.40
C ARG A 120 -5.34 -14.52 5.01
N GLU A 121 -5.45 -15.67 4.37
CA GLU A 121 -4.88 -16.92 4.83
C GLU A 121 -3.35 -16.86 4.89
N SER A 122 -2.72 -16.19 3.91
CA SER A 122 -1.29 -15.93 3.91
C SER A 122 -0.88 -15.06 5.09
N MET A 123 -1.62 -13.99 5.40
CA MET A 123 -1.33 -13.14 6.56
C MET A 123 -1.50 -13.89 7.88
N ASP A 124 -2.53 -14.72 8.00
CA ASP A 124 -2.74 -15.58 9.17
C ASP A 124 -1.59 -16.58 9.36
N CYS A 125 -1.06 -17.13 8.26
CA CYS A 125 0.11 -18.01 8.27
C CYS A 125 1.37 -17.28 8.75
N ILE A 126 1.64 -16.09 8.18
CA ILE A 126 2.77 -15.23 8.56
C ILE A 126 2.71 -14.88 10.06
N ASN A 127 1.54 -14.47 10.55
CA ASN A 127 1.36 -14.12 11.96
C ASN A 127 1.64 -15.30 12.89
N LYS A 128 1.12 -16.49 12.56
CA LYS A 128 1.38 -17.71 13.35
C LYS A 128 2.86 -18.07 13.39
N LEU A 129 3.54 -17.98 12.25
CA LEU A 129 4.96 -18.29 12.15
C LEU A 129 5.83 -17.26 12.89
N LEU A 130 5.48 -15.97 12.81
CA LEU A 130 6.12 -14.91 13.60
C LEU A 130 5.99 -15.17 15.10
N THR A 131 4.78 -15.49 15.58
CA THR A 131 4.54 -15.83 16.98
C THR A 131 5.36 -17.05 17.40
N LEU A 132 5.38 -18.12 16.59
CA LEU A 132 6.17 -19.31 16.87
C LEU A 132 7.67 -19.01 17.00
N VAL A 133 8.24 -18.24 16.08
CA VAL A 133 9.66 -17.83 16.12
C VAL A 133 9.95 -17.03 17.39
N ALA A 134 9.05 -16.12 17.78
CA ALA A 134 9.19 -15.31 18.99
C ALA A 134 9.10 -16.16 20.27
N GLU A 135 8.14 -17.08 20.35
CA GLU A 135 7.96 -17.99 21.48
C GLU A 135 9.17 -18.91 21.68
N ILE A 136 9.70 -19.49 20.59
CA ILE A 136 10.91 -20.32 20.66
C ILE A 136 12.10 -19.48 21.14
N GLY A 137 12.26 -18.26 20.62
CA GLY A 137 13.29 -17.33 21.06
C GLY A 137 13.19 -17.00 22.55
N HIS A 138 11.98 -16.76 23.06
CA HIS A 138 11.75 -16.50 24.48
C HIS A 138 12.04 -17.73 25.35
N LYS A 139 11.64 -18.93 24.91
CA LYS A 139 11.96 -20.19 25.61
C LYS A 139 13.47 -20.39 25.72
N ILE A 140 14.21 -20.23 24.63
CA ILE A 140 15.69 -20.33 24.64
C ILE A 140 16.29 -19.36 25.66
N ALA A 141 15.79 -18.12 25.73
CA ALA A 141 16.31 -17.10 26.64
C ALA A 141 15.99 -17.33 28.12
N THR A 142 15.05 -18.22 28.44
CA THR A 142 14.53 -18.43 29.81
C THR A 142 14.86 -19.80 30.40
N VAL A 143 15.45 -20.71 29.63
CA VAL A 143 15.88 -22.03 30.10
C VAL A 143 17.07 -21.90 31.06
N GLU A 144 16.97 -22.50 32.25
CA GLU A 144 18.05 -22.52 33.23
C GLU A 144 19.21 -23.44 32.81
N PRO A 145 20.48 -23.07 33.05
CA PRO A 145 21.63 -23.87 32.63
C PRO A 145 21.67 -25.26 33.29
N SER A 146 21.68 -26.31 32.48
CA SER A 146 21.88 -27.71 32.85
C SER A 146 22.30 -28.53 31.63
N GLU A 147 22.87 -29.71 31.82
CA GLU A 147 23.26 -30.59 30.70
C GLU A 147 22.06 -30.99 29.81
N PHE A 148 20.88 -31.16 30.42
CA PHE A 148 19.62 -31.36 29.70
C PHE A 148 19.15 -30.10 28.95
N ALA A 149 19.39 -28.92 29.52
CA ALA A 149 19.06 -27.64 28.89
C ALA A 149 19.87 -27.39 27.62
N GLU A 150 21.13 -27.80 27.55
CA GLU A 150 21.93 -27.66 26.32
C GLU A 150 21.32 -28.43 25.14
N GLN A 151 20.90 -29.68 25.38
CA GLN A 151 20.24 -30.51 24.36
C GLN A 151 18.88 -29.93 23.95
N LEU A 152 18.10 -29.44 24.92
CA LEU A 152 16.82 -28.78 24.67
C LEU A 152 17.00 -27.49 23.86
N CYS A 153 17.97 -26.65 24.21
CA CYS A 153 18.29 -25.42 23.49
C CYS A 153 18.72 -25.72 22.06
N ALA A 154 19.58 -26.73 21.84
CA ALA A 154 19.99 -27.13 20.49
C ALA A 154 18.80 -27.56 19.61
N ALA A 155 17.86 -28.33 20.16
CA ALA A 155 16.64 -28.73 19.47
C ALA A 155 15.71 -27.53 19.19
N LEU A 156 15.56 -26.61 20.15
CA LEU A 156 14.77 -25.39 19.97
C LEU A 156 15.37 -24.46 18.91
N HIS A 157 16.70 -24.30 18.87
CA HIS A 157 17.38 -23.53 17.82
C HIS A 157 17.12 -24.10 16.44
N GLU A 158 17.11 -25.42 16.28
CA GLU A 158 16.78 -26.07 15.01
C GLU A 158 15.34 -25.81 14.58
N GLN A 159 14.39 -25.91 15.51
CA GLN A 159 13.00 -25.58 15.25
C GLN A 159 12.83 -24.11 14.87
N ARG A 160 13.57 -23.20 15.53
CA ARG A 160 13.55 -21.77 15.22
C ARG A 160 14.05 -21.50 13.80
N VAL A 161 15.15 -22.13 13.40
CA VAL A 161 15.70 -22.02 12.03
C VAL A 161 14.67 -22.50 11.01
N LYS A 162 14.08 -23.68 11.23
CA LYS A 162 13.03 -24.21 10.35
C LYS A 162 11.82 -23.26 10.25
N ALA A 163 11.36 -22.73 11.39
CA ALA A 163 10.24 -21.79 11.43
C ALA A 163 10.56 -20.47 10.70
N SER A 164 11.80 -19.95 10.83
CA SER A 164 12.26 -18.78 10.09
C SER A 164 12.25 -19.01 8.57
N HIS A 165 12.73 -20.16 8.10
CA HIS A 165 12.69 -20.50 6.67
C HIS A 165 11.24 -20.61 6.16
N MET A 166 10.37 -21.30 6.91
CA MET A 166 8.95 -21.39 6.57
C MET A 166 8.27 -20.01 6.53
N LEU A 167 8.65 -19.11 7.45
CA LEU A 167 8.15 -17.73 7.46
C LEU A 167 8.61 -16.98 6.20
N ALA A 168 9.84 -17.17 5.76
CA ALA A 168 10.34 -16.55 4.54
C ALA A 168 9.51 -16.97 3.32
N ASP A 169 9.17 -18.25 3.21
CA ASP A 169 8.35 -18.77 2.11
C ASP A 169 6.88 -18.30 2.21
N ALA A 170 6.34 -18.19 3.43
CA ALA A 170 4.97 -17.70 3.64
C ALA A 170 4.74 -16.25 3.21
N ILE A 171 5.82 -15.44 3.14
CA ILE A 171 5.79 -14.04 2.69
C ILE A 171 5.55 -13.92 1.17
N ASP A 172 5.84 -14.95 0.37
CA ASP A 172 5.78 -14.88 -1.11
C ASP A 172 4.42 -14.42 -1.63
N ASN A 173 3.32 -14.90 -1.04
CA ASN A 173 1.98 -14.50 -1.46
C ASN A 173 1.72 -13.00 -1.22
N GLN A 174 2.22 -12.42 -0.12
CA GLN A 174 2.10 -10.99 0.13
C GLN A 174 2.93 -10.17 -0.86
N VAL A 175 4.13 -10.65 -1.19
CA VAL A 175 4.98 -10.04 -2.23
C VAL A 175 4.26 -10.04 -3.58
N LEU A 176 3.63 -11.14 -3.97
CA LEU A 176 2.88 -11.24 -5.22
C LEU A 176 1.66 -10.30 -5.25
N ILE A 177 0.91 -10.22 -4.15
CA ILE A 177 -0.22 -9.27 -4.02
C ILE A 177 0.27 -7.84 -4.24
N ILE A 178 1.30 -7.42 -3.51
CA ILE A 178 1.80 -6.04 -3.57
C ILE A 178 2.39 -5.72 -4.95
N ALA A 179 3.14 -6.66 -5.53
CA ALA A 179 3.72 -6.49 -6.86
C ALA A 179 2.63 -6.36 -7.94
N GLU A 180 1.57 -7.19 -7.88
CA GLU A 180 0.47 -7.14 -8.84
C GLU A 180 -0.36 -5.85 -8.68
N ILE A 181 -0.64 -5.42 -7.45
CA ILE A 181 -1.30 -4.12 -7.20
C ILE A 181 -0.45 -2.97 -7.75
N GLY A 182 0.84 -2.94 -7.42
CA GLY A 182 1.77 -1.92 -7.90
C GLY A 182 1.84 -1.87 -9.44
N GLN A 183 1.82 -3.02 -10.09
CA GLN A 183 1.82 -3.13 -11.55
C GLN A 183 0.48 -2.69 -12.18
N LYS A 184 -0.66 -3.02 -11.56
CA LYS A 184 -2.00 -2.56 -11.97
C LYS A 184 -2.05 -1.03 -11.95
N LEU A 185 -1.63 -0.42 -10.84
CA LEU A 185 -1.56 1.04 -10.69
C LEU A 185 -0.61 1.69 -11.71
N ARG A 186 0.59 1.13 -11.90
CA ARG A 186 1.57 1.66 -12.85
C ARG A 186 1.09 1.59 -14.31
N THR A 187 0.38 0.52 -14.67
CA THR A 187 -0.16 0.35 -16.02
C THR A 187 -1.20 1.41 -16.33
N GLU A 188 -2.16 1.62 -15.44
CA GLU A 188 -3.17 2.67 -15.60
C GLU A 188 -2.55 4.07 -15.58
N TYR A 189 -1.56 4.32 -14.71
CA TYR A 189 -0.85 5.60 -14.68
C TYR A 189 -0.17 5.94 -16.01
N LYS A 190 0.41 4.94 -16.69
CA LYS A 190 1.02 5.14 -18.02
C LYS A 190 0.00 5.50 -19.11
N GLU A 191 -1.26 5.11 -18.96
CA GLU A 191 -2.31 5.48 -19.93
C GLU A 191 -2.61 6.97 -19.86
N TYR A 192 -2.46 7.61 -18.70
CA TYR A 192 -2.63 9.05 -18.53
C TYR A 192 -1.48 9.91 -19.08
N LEU A 193 -0.33 9.30 -19.39
CA LEU A 193 0.83 9.98 -19.98
C LEU A 193 0.84 9.92 -21.52
N LYS A 194 -0.12 9.24 -22.14
CA LYS A 194 -0.30 9.15 -23.60
C LYS A 194 -1.26 10.21 -24.09
#